data_AF-A0A1H3NTT9-F1
#
_entry.id   AF-A0A1H3NTT9-F1
#
_cell.length_a   1.000
_cell.length_b   1.000
_cell.length_c   1.000
_cell.angle_alpha   90.00
_cell.angle_beta   90.00
_cell.angle_gamma   90.00
#
_symmetry.space_group_name_H-M   'P 1'
#
loop_
_entity.id
_entity.type
_entity.pdbx_description
1 polymer ?
#
loop_
_entity_poly.entity_id
_entity_poly.type
_entity_poly.pdbx_seq_one_letter_code
_entity_poly.pdbx_strand_id
1 'polypeptide(L)'
;MDQSDQELDRLNALLHALPAENMPMALSELDGYIVGVLACPEMIPPSEWLPQVWGETGEAEFPDQQSAEETVGAVMAHYNSVVEAITGSLWVEPIY
;
A
#
# COMPACT_ATOMS: atom_id res chain seq x y z
N MET A 1 -13.04 -15.50 -8.40
CA MET A 1 -12.08 -14.52 -7.86
C MET A 1 -12.90 -13.57 -7.05
N ASP A 2 -12.65 -13.52 -5.75
CA ASP A 2 -13.38 -12.64 -4.85
C ASP A 2 -13.07 -11.18 -5.21
N GLN A 3 -13.89 -10.22 -4.77
CA GLN A 3 -13.66 -8.81 -5.10
C GLN A 3 -12.31 -8.32 -4.57
N SER A 4 -11.91 -8.76 -3.37
CA SER A 4 -10.64 -8.42 -2.74
C SER A 4 -9.43 -8.92 -3.53
N ASP A 5 -9.49 -10.12 -4.11
CA ASP A 5 -8.41 -10.65 -4.96
C ASP A 5 -8.14 -9.73 -6.16
N GLN A 6 -9.21 -9.23 -6.79
CA GLN A 6 -9.11 -8.34 -7.95
C GLN A 6 -8.55 -6.97 -7.58
N GLU A 7 -8.86 -6.48 -6.38
CA GLU A 7 -8.31 -5.23 -5.84
C GLU A 7 -6.81 -5.36 -5.55
N LEU A 8 -6.38 -6.49 -4.98
CA LEU A 8 -4.97 -6.82 -4.75
C LEU A 8 -4.19 -6.98 -6.05
N ASP A 9 -4.74 -7.69 -7.03
CA ASP A 9 -4.12 -7.84 -8.36
C ASP A 9 -3.92 -6.47 -9.04
N ARG A 10 -4.92 -5.58 -8.93
CA ARG A 10 -4.82 -4.22 -9.44
C ARG A 10 -3.75 -3.42 -8.71
N LEU A 11 -3.73 -3.45 -7.39
CA LEU A 11 -2.71 -2.75 -6.59
C LEU A 11 -1.30 -3.26 -6.93
N ASN A 12 -1.13 -4.58 -7.05
CA ASN A 12 0.14 -5.17 -7.44
C ASN A 12 0.61 -4.65 -8.82
N ALA A 13 -0.29 -4.58 -9.80
CA ALA A 13 0.03 -4.05 -11.12
C ALA A 13 0.42 -2.56 -11.10
N LEU A 14 -0.26 -1.76 -10.27
CA LEU A 14 0.05 -0.33 -10.10
C LEU A 14 1.42 -0.11 -9.46
N LEU A 15 1.77 -0.89 -8.42
CA LEU A 15 3.09 -0.84 -7.79
C LEU A 15 4.20 -1.26 -8.76
N HIS A 16 3.96 -2.28 -9.58
CA HIS A 16 4.91 -2.73 -10.62
C HIS A 16 5.08 -1.73 -11.78
N ALA A 17 4.15 -0.79 -11.96
CA ALA A 17 4.23 0.24 -12.99
C ALA A 17 5.10 1.44 -12.56
N LEU A 18 5.45 1.53 -11.28
CA LEU A 18 6.36 2.56 -10.77
C LEU A 18 7.79 2.34 -11.29
N PRO A 19 8.62 3.40 -11.41
CA PRO A 19 10.01 3.26 -11.84
C PRO A 19 10.80 2.34 -10.91
N ALA A 20 11.38 1.28 -11.47
CA ALA A 20 12.12 0.28 -10.72
C ALA A 20 13.38 0.85 -10.05
N GLU A 21 13.94 1.95 -10.59
CA GLU A 21 15.09 2.64 -10.01
C GLU A 21 14.80 3.21 -8.62
N ASN A 22 13.54 3.54 -8.33
CA ASN A 22 13.13 4.04 -7.01
C ASN A 22 13.02 2.91 -5.98
N MET A 23 12.99 1.64 -6.43
CA MET A 23 12.77 0.47 -5.59
C MET A 23 11.46 0.57 -4.78
N PRO A 24 10.31 0.72 -5.46
CA PRO A 24 9.00 0.75 -4.80
C PRO A 24 8.73 -0.58 -4.07
N MET A 25 7.92 -0.52 -3.02
CA MET A 25 7.53 -1.71 -2.28
C MET A 25 6.70 -2.66 -3.17
N ALA A 26 7.00 -3.95 -3.11
CA ALA A 26 6.10 -4.98 -3.61
C ALA A 26 4.81 -5.05 -2.77
N LEU A 27 3.76 -5.69 -3.30
CA LEU A 27 2.48 -5.82 -2.59
C LEU A 27 2.65 -6.45 -1.18
N SER A 28 3.44 -7.51 -1.06
CA SER A 28 3.73 -8.17 0.22
C SER A 28 4.50 -7.28 1.20
N GLU A 29 5.40 -6.43 0.70
CA GLU A 29 6.15 -5.49 1.52
C GLU A 29 5.25 -4.36 2.02
N LEU A 30 4.40 -3.82 1.14
CA LEU A 30 3.39 -2.83 1.50
C LEU A 30 2.43 -3.36 2.58
N ASP A 31 1.97 -4.60 2.43
CA ASP A 31 1.07 -5.24 3.39
C ASP A 31 1.70 -5.31 4.79
N GLY A 32 2.91 -5.86 4.89
CA GLY A 32 3.66 -5.91 6.15
C GLY A 32 4.00 -4.53 6.71
N TYR A 33 4.32 -3.57 5.83
CA TYR A 33 4.62 -2.19 6.22
C TYR A 33 3.40 -1.49 6.82
N ILE A 34 2.22 -1.62 6.22
CA ILE A 34 0.96 -1.07 6.74
C ILE A 34 0.64 -1.68 8.11
N VAL A 35 0.79 -3.00 8.27
CA VAL A 35 0.60 -3.65 9.57
C VAL A 35 1.56 -3.08 10.61
N GLY A 36 2.83 -2.85 10.25
CA GLY A 36 3.81 -2.21 11.13
C GLY A 36 3.42 -0.78 11.54
N VAL A 37 2.97 0.03 10.57
CA VAL A 37 2.46 1.40 10.82
C VAL A 37 1.26 1.38 11.76
N LEU A 38 0.30 0.48 11.54
CA LEU A 38 -0.90 0.35 12.35
C LEU A 38 -0.64 -0.21 13.76
N ALA A 39 0.44 -0.96 13.94
CA ALA A 39 0.85 -1.49 15.24
C ALA A 39 1.50 -0.43 16.16
N CYS A 40 1.84 0.76 15.63
CA CYS A 40 2.39 1.84 16.43
C CYS A 40 1.37 2.36 17.46
N PRO A 41 1.82 2.69 18.70
CA PRO A 41 0.93 3.21 19.73
C PRO A 41 0.40 4.62 19.43
N GLU A 42 1.14 5.37 18.62
CA GLU A 42 0.76 6.70 18.13
C GLU A 42 0.43 6.61 16.63
N MET A 43 -0.62 7.32 16.20
CA MET A 43 -1.01 7.38 14.80
C MET A 43 0.07 8.10 13.98
N ILE A 44 0.58 7.43 12.95
CA ILE A 44 1.48 8.02 11.95
C ILE A 44 0.64 8.55 10.78
N PRO A 45 0.72 9.84 10.43
CA PRO A 45 -0.06 10.40 9.34
C PRO A 45 0.40 9.84 7.98
N PRO A 46 -0.51 9.67 6.98
CA PRO A 46 -0.15 9.22 5.64
C PRO A 46 0.97 10.01 4.98
N SER A 47 1.07 11.30 5.24
CA SER A 47 2.16 12.15 4.72
C SER A 47 3.56 11.69 5.13
N GLU A 48 3.69 10.94 6.23
CA GLU A 48 4.99 10.44 6.71
C GLU A 48 5.33 9.05 6.16
N TRP A 49 4.36 8.13 6.12
CA TRP A 49 4.62 6.75 5.71
C TRP A 49 4.40 6.49 4.23
N LEU A 50 3.44 7.17 3.58
CA LEU A 50 3.06 6.91 2.20
C LEU A 50 4.18 7.16 1.20
N PRO A 51 5.02 8.21 1.33
CA PRO A 51 6.16 8.40 0.44
C PRO A 51 7.09 7.19 0.41
N GLN A 52 7.26 6.48 1.53
CA GLN A 52 8.17 5.33 1.62
C GLN A 52 7.72 4.14 0.76
N VAL A 53 6.43 4.06 0.40
CA VAL A 53 5.90 3.02 -0.49
C VAL A 53 6.48 3.14 -1.90
N TRP A 54 6.79 4.36 -2.32
CA TRP A 54 7.26 4.66 -3.67
C TRP A 54 8.74 4.33 -3.87
N GLY A 55 9.50 4.18 -2.79
CA GLY A 55 10.93 3.96 -2.85
C GLY A 55 11.76 4.81 -1.88
N GLU A 56 13.07 4.65 -1.96
CA GLU A 56 14.04 5.30 -1.04
C GLU A 56 14.02 6.83 -1.10
N THR A 57 13.66 7.40 -2.25
CA THR A 57 13.60 8.85 -2.46
C THR A 57 12.30 9.46 -1.93
N GLY A 58 11.26 8.64 -1.74
CA GLY A 58 9.91 9.12 -1.48
C GLY A 58 9.20 9.73 -2.69
N GLU A 59 9.84 9.72 -3.88
CA GLU A 59 9.30 10.25 -5.12
C GLU A 59 8.83 9.10 -6.01
N ALA A 60 7.52 9.02 -6.27
CA ALA A 60 6.96 7.98 -7.14
C ALA A 60 7.18 8.23 -8.64
N GLU A 61 7.47 9.46 -9.04
CA GLU A 61 7.62 9.86 -10.45
C GLU A 61 6.48 9.35 -11.35
N PHE A 62 5.24 9.51 -10.89
CA PHE A 62 4.06 9.09 -11.66
C PHE A 62 4.02 9.75 -13.06
N PRO A 63 3.63 9.01 -14.10
CA PRO A 63 3.62 9.52 -15.47
C PRO A 63 2.59 10.65 -15.67
N ASP A 64 1.48 10.61 -14.93
CA ASP A 64 0.44 11.63 -14.91
C ASP A 64 -0.34 11.63 -13.59
N GLN A 65 -1.15 12.66 -13.42
CA GLN A 65 -1.99 12.85 -12.23
C GLN A 65 -2.99 11.71 -12.04
N GLN A 66 -3.51 11.13 -13.13
CA GLN A 66 -4.48 10.04 -13.06
C GLN A 66 -3.83 8.79 -12.46
N SER A 67 -2.64 8.43 -12.93
CA SER A 67 -1.88 7.28 -12.44
C SER A 67 -1.49 7.46 -10.96
N ALA A 68 -1.18 8.70 -10.56
CA ALA A 68 -0.93 9.03 -9.15
C ALA A 68 -2.18 8.81 -8.29
N GLU A 69 -3.34 9.36 -8.71
CA GLU A 69 -4.60 9.22 -7.97
C GLU A 69 -5.06 7.77 -7.88
N GLU A 70 -4.91 7.00 -8.97
CA GLU A 70 -5.26 5.58 -9.01
C GLU A 70 -4.37 4.76 -8.07
N THR A 71 -3.05 4.99 -8.10
CA THR A 71 -2.10 4.24 -7.27
C THR A 71 -2.25 4.59 -5.79
N VAL A 72 -2.32 5.87 -5.45
CA VAL A 72 -2.55 6.31 -4.07
C VAL A 72 -3.91 5.82 -3.56
N GLY A 73 -4.94 5.89 -4.40
CA GLY A 73 -6.27 5.37 -4.06
C GLY A 73 -6.25 3.87 -3.76
N ALA A 74 -5.55 3.07 -4.56
CA ALA A 74 -5.41 1.64 -4.34
C ALA A 74 -4.63 1.31 -3.05
N VAL A 75 -3.53 2.04 -2.78
CA VAL A 75 -2.77 1.88 -1.52
C VAL A 75 -3.63 2.22 -0.31
N MET A 76 -4.40 3.30 -0.36
CA MET A 76 -5.28 3.71 0.74
C MET A 76 -6.48 2.76 0.91
N ALA A 77 -6.98 2.17 -0.17
CA ALA A 77 -8.01 1.14 -0.10
C ALA A 77 -7.48 -0.11 0.63
N HIS A 78 -6.27 -0.56 0.31
CA HIS A 78 -5.62 -1.67 1.01
C HIS A 78 -5.36 -1.35 2.49
N TYR A 79 -4.86 -0.14 2.78
CA TYR A 79 -4.71 0.35 4.15
C TYR A 79 -6.01 0.22 4.96
N ASN A 80 -7.14 0.68 4.40
CA ASN A 80 -8.44 0.59 5.08
C ASN A 80 -8.89 -0.87 5.26
N SER A 81 -8.63 -1.74 4.29
CA SER A 81 -8.92 -3.17 4.41
C SER A 81 -8.15 -3.82 5.56
N VAL A 82 -6.85 -3.51 5.71
CA VAL A 82 -6.03 -4.00 6.82
C VAL A 82 -6.53 -3.45 8.17
N VAL A 83 -6.94 -2.17 8.23
CA VAL A 83 -7.58 -1.60 9.43
C VAL A 83 -8.84 -2.37 9.80
N GLU A 84 -9.71 -2.66 8.83
CA GLU A 84 -10.93 -3.44 9.06
C GLU A 84 -10.61 -4.87 9.54
N ALA A 85 -9.60 -5.51 8.97
CA ALA A 85 -9.16 -6.85 9.38
C ALA A 85 -8.68 -6.87 10.83
N ILE A 86 -7.80 -5.94 11.23
CA ILE A 86 -7.23 -5.83 12.59
C ILE A 86 -8.29 -5.46 13.63
N THR A 87 -9.24 -4.58 13.26
CA THR A 87 -10.29 -4.12 14.19
C THR A 87 -11.44 -5.12 14.31
N GLY A 88 -11.76 -5.83 13.22
CA GLY A 88 -12.80 -6.86 13.17
C GLY A 88 -12.36 -8.21 13.74
N SER A 89 -11.06 -8.52 13.68
CA SER A 89 -10.50 -9.74 14.25
C SER A 89 -9.04 -9.54 14.67
N LEU A 90 -8.60 -10.24 15.72
CA LEU A 90 -7.17 -10.23 16.12
C LEU A 90 -6.27 -11.02 15.15
N TRP A 91 -6.78 -11.41 13.98
CA TRP A 91 -6.10 -12.24 12.99
C TRP A 91 -5.99 -11.47 11.67
N VAL A 92 -4.78 -11.36 11.16
CA VAL A 92 -4.50 -10.83 9.82
C VAL A 92 -3.82 -11.93 9.04
N GLU A 93 -4.35 -12.26 7.86
CA GLU A 93 -3.71 -13.20 6.95
C GLU A 93 -2.68 -12.44 6.09
N PRO A 94 -1.38 -12.77 6.19
CA PRO A 94 -0.36 -12.06 5.42
C PRO A 94 -0.41 -12.40 3.94
N ILE A 95 -0.06 -11.42 3.10
CA ILE A 95 0.11 -11.60 1.66
C ILE A 95 1.57 -12.02 1.36
N TYR A 96 1.77 -13.07 0.55
CA TYR A 96 3.08 -13.63 0.17
C TYR A 96 3.27 -13.71 -1.33
#